data_AF-A0A3D8HKZ6-F1
#
_entry.id   AF-A0A3D8HKZ6-F1
#
_cell.length_a   1.000
_cell.length_b   1.000
_cell.length_c   1.000
_cell.angle_alpha   90.00
_cell.angle_beta   90.00
_cell.angle_gamma   90.00
#
_symmetry.space_group_name_H-M   'P 1'
#
loop_
_entity.id
_entity.type
_entity.pdbx_description
1 polymer ?
#
loop_
_entity_poly.entity_id
_entity_poly.type
_entity_poly.pdbx_seq_one_letter_code
_entity_poly.pdbx_strand_id
1 'polypeptide(L)'
;MKIYFVEHIYEKYDLDETKPLGTFSSVQNAQKCIDFYKDLEGFRKYQKCFKIHTIALDTLHWQNGFIKGFDIPHFVLNDSMLPNETSLQYAKRLCDKHYGSGKYPTYFGSEFREIKRYALYLSQAIKSTNTNPPPIFKTPKKLPKYVYYLENSYEVDIYFMDMFKLLGVFSSKANANLALKYAKSLCGFKSEVANRFSIVRDKIDNFDTSTWGFSTGFVEMR
;
A
#
# COMPACT_ATOMS: atom_id res chain seq x y z
N MET A 1 17.16 6.04 -7.23
CA MET A 1 17.97 6.20 -5.99
C MET A 1 17.30 5.39 -4.88
N LYS A 2 18.05 4.77 -3.95
CA LYS A 2 17.47 3.97 -2.86
C LYS A 2 17.45 4.76 -1.56
N ILE A 3 16.41 4.55 -0.77
CA ILE A 3 16.23 5.05 0.60
C ILE A 3 15.70 3.91 1.47
N TYR A 4 15.74 4.08 2.78
CA TYR A 4 15.34 3.07 3.75
C TYR A 4 14.20 3.60 4.61
N PHE A 5 13.07 2.91 4.60
CA PHE A 5 11.90 3.29 5.37
C PHE A 5 11.76 2.36 6.56
N VAL A 6 11.59 2.92 7.75
CA VAL A 6 11.42 2.15 8.98
C VAL A 6 9.96 2.22 9.40
N GLU A 7 9.39 1.06 9.68
CA GLU A 7 8.08 0.95 10.30
C GLU A 7 8.11 -0.08 11.43
N HIS A 8 7.12 0.02 12.31
CA HIS A 8 6.85 -0.94 13.37
C HIS A 8 5.47 -1.53 13.13
N ILE A 9 5.39 -2.83 12.90
CA ILE A 9 4.14 -3.56 12.65
C ILE A 9 3.95 -4.61 13.70
N TYR A 10 2.85 -4.53 14.44
CA TYR A 10 2.52 -5.48 15.48
C TYR A 10 1.03 -5.76 15.49
N GLU A 11 0.67 -6.97 15.89
CA GLU A 11 -0.72 -7.40 15.94
C GLU A 11 -1.35 -7.00 17.27
N LYS A 12 -2.54 -6.41 17.21
CA LYS A 12 -3.36 -6.06 18.36
C LYS A 12 -4.83 -6.28 18.02
N TYR A 13 -5.51 -7.10 18.81
CA TYR A 13 -6.91 -7.47 18.57
C TYR A 13 -7.15 -8.06 17.17
N ASP A 14 -6.27 -8.98 16.75
CA ASP A 14 -6.29 -9.63 15.42
C ASP A 14 -6.16 -8.64 14.23
N LEU A 15 -5.65 -7.43 14.50
CA LEU A 15 -5.40 -6.39 13.49
C LEU A 15 -3.92 -5.99 13.52
N ASP A 16 -3.34 -5.83 12.33
CA ASP A 16 -1.99 -5.26 12.17
C ASP A 16 -2.03 -3.75 12.40
N GLU A 17 -1.46 -3.29 13.51
CA GLU A 17 -1.16 -1.88 13.71
C GLU A 17 0.22 -1.57 13.10
N THR A 18 0.23 -0.65 12.13
CA THR A 18 1.46 -0.20 11.45
C THR A 18 1.79 1.24 11.82
N LYS A 19 3.03 1.48 12.27
CA LYS A 19 3.55 2.81 12.59
C LYS A 19 4.76 3.18 11.74
N PRO A 20 4.67 4.19 10.86
CA PRO A 20 5.82 4.70 10.15
C PRO A 20 6.72 5.48 11.12
N LEU A 21 8.02 5.20 11.11
CA LEU A 21 9.00 5.82 12.01
C LEU A 21 9.97 6.76 11.30
N GLY A 22 10.07 6.66 9.97
CA GLY A 22 10.79 7.65 9.16
C GLY A 22 11.51 7.07 7.95
N THR A 23 12.15 7.97 7.20
CA THR A 23 12.97 7.65 6.01
C THR A 23 14.42 8.04 6.22
N PHE A 24 15.33 7.15 5.80
CA PHE A 24 16.75 7.22 6.05
C PHE A 24 17.56 7.06 4.77
N SER A 25 18.70 7.75 4.73
CA SER A 25 19.64 7.71 3.61
C SER A 25 20.47 6.42 3.56
N SER A 26 20.55 5.71 4.68
CA SER A 26 21.36 4.49 4.84
C SER A 26 20.71 3.48 5.78
N VAL A 27 21.05 2.20 5.63
CA VAL A 27 20.64 1.14 6.57
C VAL A 27 21.15 1.44 7.98
N GLN A 28 22.35 2.00 8.09
CA GLN A 28 22.96 2.34 9.37
C GLN A 28 22.14 3.40 10.12
N ASN A 29 21.63 4.43 9.43
CA ASN A 29 20.77 5.43 10.06
C ASN A 29 19.38 4.84 10.40
N ALA A 30 18.84 3.98 9.55
CA ALA A 30 17.62 3.24 9.86
C ALA A 30 17.77 2.34 11.10
N GLN A 31 18.93 1.69 11.26
CA GLN A 31 19.20 0.86 12.44
C GLN A 31 19.32 1.71 13.72
N LYS A 32 20.01 2.86 13.65
CA LYS A 32 20.04 3.82 14.77
C LYS A 32 18.65 4.28 15.20
N CYS A 33 17.72 4.43 14.24
CA CYS A 33 16.32 4.75 14.53
C CYS A 33 15.67 3.62 15.34
N ILE A 34 15.78 2.39 14.87
CA ILE A 34 15.25 1.22 15.57
C ILE A 34 15.82 1.13 16.99
N ASP A 35 17.13 1.29 17.14
CA ASP A 35 17.79 1.19 18.45
C ASP A 35 17.31 2.29 19.41
N PHE A 36 17.11 3.51 18.92
CA PHE A 36 16.48 4.58 19.70
C PHE A 36 15.05 4.23 20.13
N TYR A 37 14.21 3.74 19.20
CA TYR A 37 12.81 3.44 19.50
C TYR A 37 12.64 2.24 20.43
N LYS A 38 13.51 1.22 20.39
CA LYS A 38 13.43 0.02 21.25
C LYS A 38 13.41 0.32 22.75
N ASP A 39 14.02 1.44 23.14
CA ASP A 39 14.14 1.85 24.55
C ASP A 39 12.91 2.60 25.06
N LEU A 40 12.08 3.14 24.15
CA LEU A 40 10.84 3.83 24.47
C LEU A 40 9.77 2.86 24.98
N GLU A 41 9.01 3.28 25.99
CA GLU A 41 8.07 2.44 26.73
C GLU A 41 7.10 1.69 25.82
N GLY A 42 6.47 2.38 24.87
CA GLY A 42 5.56 1.74 23.91
C GLY A 42 6.18 0.63 23.07
N PHE A 43 7.43 0.78 22.64
CA PHE A 43 8.02 -0.17 21.69
C PHE A 43 8.72 -1.35 22.38
N ARG A 44 8.97 -1.25 23.69
CA ARG A 44 9.69 -2.25 24.49
C ARG A 44 9.01 -3.63 24.47
N LYS A 45 7.68 -3.66 24.43
CA LYS A 45 6.89 -4.92 24.38
C LYS A 45 6.99 -5.63 23.03
N TYR A 46 7.30 -4.90 21.95
CA TYR A 46 7.26 -5.38 20.57
C TYR A 46 8.58 -5.13 19.82
N GLN A 47 9.72 -5.45 20.44
CA GLN A 47 11.04 -5.12 19.87
C GLN A 47 11.41 -5.87 18.58
N LYS A 48 10.71 -6.97 18.27
CA LYS A 48 10.93 -7.76 17.03
C LYS A 48 10.07 -7.29 15.85
N CYS A 49 9.21 -6.31 16.07
CA CYS A 49 8.20 -5.84 15.12
C CYS A 49 8.69 -4.71 14.21
N PHE A 50 9.96 -4.30 14.32
CA PHE A 50 10.54 -3.32 13.41
C PHE A 50 10.88 -3.94 12.05
N LYS A 51 10.61 -3.20 10.97
CA LYS A 51 10.97 -3.56 9.60
C LYS A 51 11.71 -2.41 8.94
N ILE A 52 12.77 -2.73 8.20
CA ILE A 52 13.45 -1.80 7.30
C ILE A 52 13.10 -2.20 5.86
N HIS A 53 12.44 -1.30 5.15
CA HIS A 53 12.13 -1.47 3.74
C HIS A 53 13.11 -0.70 2.88
N THR A 54 13.61 -1.34 1.83
CA THR A 54 14.38 -0.63 0.80
C THR A 54 13.41 -0.11 -0.24
N ILE A 55 13.29 1.21 -0.35
CA ILE A 55 12.35 1.89 -1.25
C ILE A 55 13.13 2.58 -2.37
N ALA A 56 12.66 2.43 -3.61
CA ALA A 56 13.11 3.26 -4.72
C ALA A 56 12.45 4.63 -4.64
N LEU A 57 13.27 5.68 -4.52
CA LEU A 57 12.82 7.07 -4.56
C LEU A 57 12.28 7.41 -5.94
N ASP A 58 11.23 8.23 -5.99
CA ASP A 58 10.52 8.61 -7.21
C ASP A 58 9.94 7.39 -7.94
N THR A 59 9.31 6.49 -7.20
CA THR A 59 8.60 5.33 -7.74
C THR A 59 7.25 5.21 -7.06
N LEU A 60 6.21 4.98 -7.86
CA LEU A 60 4.87 4.69 -7.38
C LEU A 60 4.72 3.17 -7.22
N HIS A 61 4.73 2.70 -5.97
CA HIS A 61 4.74 1.27 -5.64
C HIS A 61 3.34 0.66 -5.67
N TRP A 62 2.30 1.45 -5.38
CA TRP A 62 0.91 0.98 -5.42
C TRP A 62 0.12 1.63 -6.57
N GLN A 63 -0.22 0.84 -7.58
CA GLN A 63 -0.92 1.32 -8.79
C GLN A 63 -2.29 0.68 -8.98
N ASN A 64 -2.55 -0.45 -8.31
CA ASN A 64 -3.77 -1.22 -8.52
C ASN A 64 -4.98 -0.66 -7.76
N GLY A 65 -4.86 0.43 -7.00
CA GLY A 65 -5.95 1.02 -6.20
C GLY A 65 -6.63 0.06 -5.22
N PHE A 66 -7.90 0.31 -4.89
CA PHE A 66 -8.68 -0.54 -3.99
C PHE A 66 -9.68 -1.38 -4.75
N ILE A 67 -9.78 -2.62 -4.30
CA ILE A 67 -10.82 -3.55 -4.70
C ILE A 67 -11.58 -3.86 -3.41
N LYS A 68 -12.90 -3.82 -3.44
CA LYS A 68 -13.69 -4.27 -2.29
C LYS A 68 -13.36 -5.75 -2.06
N GLY A 69 -12.60 -6.02 -0.99
CA GLY A 69 -11.95 -7.31 -0.75
C GLY A 69 -12.89 -8.42 -0.28
N PHE A 70 -14.09 -8.07 0.16
CA PHE A 70 -15.04 -9.02 0.77
C PHE A 70 -15.65 -10.05 -0.19
N ASP A 71 -15.37 -9.94 -1.50
CA ASP A 71 -15.96 -10.82 -2.51
C ASP A 71 -14.95 -11.78 -3.18
N ILE A 72 -13.64 -11.72 -2.87
CA ILE A 72 -12.63 -12.50 -3.62
C ILE A 72 -12.15 -13.71 -2.80
N PRO A 73 -12.38 -14.95 -3.26
CA PRO A 73 -11.88 -16.14 -2.58
C PRO A 73 -10.35 -16.14 -2.47
N HIS A 74 -9.81 -16.51 -1.30
CA HIS A 74 -8.37 -16.50 -1.02
C HIS A 74 -7.51 -17.24 -2.07
N PHE A 75 -8.03 -18.33 -2.65
CA PHE A 75 -7.30 -19.12 -3.65
C PHE A 75 -7.05 -18.35 -4.97
N VAL A 76 -7.73 -17.22 -5.19
CA VAL A 76 -7.56 -16.35 -6.37
C VAL A 76 -6.39 -15.39 -6.19
N LEU A 77 -6.03 -15.02 -4.94
CA LEU A 77 -5.07 -13.95 -4.66
C LEU A 77 -3.64 -14.26 -5.13
N ASN A 78 -3.31 -15.53 -5.35
CA ASN A 78 -1.99 -15.98 -5.80
C ASN A 78 -1.93 -16.26 -7.32
N ASP A 79 -2.99 -15.98 -8.08
CA ASP A 79 -3.04 -16.20 -9.54
C ASP A 79 -3.11 -14.87 -10.30
N SER A 80 -2.57 -14.86 -11.52
CA SER A 80 -2.55 -13.69 -12.40
C SER A 80 -3.23 -13.99 -13.72
N MET A 81 -3.89 -12.99 -14.30
CA MET A 81 -4.48 -13.13 -15.64
C MET A 81 -3.39 -13.42 -16.67
N LEU A 82 -3.63 -14.40 -17.54
CA LEU A 82 -2.77 -14.68 -18.67
C LEU A 82 -2.91 -13.57 -19.74
N PRO A 83 -1.90 -13.38 -20.61
CA PRO A 83 -2.01 -12.44 -21.72
C PRO A 83 -3.26 -12.72 -22.57
N ASN A 84 -4.06 -11.68 -22.83
CA ASN A 84 -5.31 -11.73 -23.59
C ASN A 84 -6.43 -12.61 -22.99
N GLU A 85 -6.29 -13.07 -21.75
CA GLU A 85 -7.34 -13.80 -21.05
C GLU A 85 -8.52 -12.87 -20.75
N THR A 86 -9.73 -13.29 -21.11
CA THR A 86 -10.94 -12.57 -20.71
C THR A 86 -11.28 -12.84 -19.25
N SER A 87 -12.04 -11.94 -18.62
CA SER A 87 -12.52 -12.15 -17.24
C SER A 87 -13.32 -13.44 -17.05
N LEU A 88 -14.04 -13.89 -18.11
CA LEU A 88 -14.76 -15.15 -18.12
C LEU A 88 -13.81 -16.36 -18.13
N GLN A 89 -12.78 -16.33 -18.99
CA GLN A 89 -11.79 -17.40 -19.09
C GLN A 89 -10.99 -17.54 -17.80
N TYR A 90 -10.58 -16.41 -17.21
CA TYR A 90 -9.89 -16.38 -15.92
C TYR A 90 -10.72 -17.03 -14.80
N ALA A 91 -11.98 -16.59 -14.64
CA ALA A 91 -12.87 -17.15 -13.63
C ALA A 91 -13.12 -18.64 -13.85
N LYS A 92 -13.36 -19.06 -15.10
CA LYS A 92 -13.52 -20.48 -15.45
C LYS A 92 -12.28 -21.28 -15.11
N ARG A 93 -11.08 -20.83 -15.49
CA ARG A 93 -9.82 -21.52 -15.23
C ARG A 93 -9.58 -21.73 -13.73
N LEU A 94 -9.84 -20.71 -12.91
CA LEU A 94 -9.66 -20.80 -11.47
C LEU A 94 -10.69 -21.72 -10.81
N CYS A 95 -11.97 -21.58 -11.16
CA CYS A 95 -13.02 -22.42 -10.62
C CYS A 95 -12.89 -23.88 -11.08
N ASP A 96 -12.51 -24.13 -12.35
CA ASP A 96 -12.22 -25.48 -12.86
C ASP A 96 -11.05 -26.11 -12.11
N LYS A 97 -10.00 -25.34 -11.81
CA LYS A 97 -8.82 -25.79 -11.05
C LYS A 97 -9.16 -26.13 -9.60
N HIS A 98 -10.02 -25.34 -8.96
CA HIS A 98 -10.31 -25.47 -7.53
C HIS A 98 -11.45 -26.46 -7.24
N TYR A 99 -12.56 -26.36 -7.97
CA TYR A 99 -13.78 -27.15 -7.75
C TYR A 99 -13.92 -28.35 -8.71
N GLY A 100 -13.19 -28.34 -9.83
CA GLY A 100 -13.37 -29.25 -10.95
C GLY A 100 -14.28 -28.66 -12.02
N SER A 101 -14.09 -29.10 -13.27
CA SER A 101 -14.73 -28.49 -14.44
C SER A 101 -16.26 -28.42 -14.30
N GLY A 102 -16.80 -27.19 -14.30
CA GLY A 102 -18.24 -26.94 -14.20
C GLY A 102 -18.89 -27.28 -12.85
N LYS A 103 -18.12 -27.65 -11.83
CA LYS A 103 -18.63 -28.04 -10.49
C LYS A 103 -18.78 -26.85 -9.54
N TYR A 104 -19.23 -25.72 -10.05
CA TYR A 104 -19.35 -24.49 -9.28
C TYR A 104 -20.58 -23.68 -9.73
N PRO A 105 -21.26 -22.99 -8.81
CA PRO A 105 -22.41 -22.16 -9.14
C PRO A 105 -22.03 -20.97 -10.01
N THR A 106 -22.95 -20.53 -10.88
CA THR A 106 -22.76 -19.37 -11.78
C THR A 106 -23.85 -18.30 -11.63
N TYR A 107 -24.73 -18.46 -10.64
CA TYR A 107 -25.80 -17.52 -10.29
C TYR A 107 -25.25 -16.23 -9.64
N PHE A 108 -26.09 -15.22 -9.46
CA PHE A 108 -25.69 -13.93 -8.88
C PHE A 108 -25.18 -14.07 -7.43
N GLY A 109 -24.01 -13.52 -7.11
CA GLY A 109 -23.38 -13.69 -5.80
C GLY A 109 -22.63 -15.02 -5.62
N SER A 110 -22.54 -15.86 -6.66
CA SER A 110 -21.63 -17.01 -6.65
C SER A 110 -20.18 -16.55 -6.76
N GLU A 111 -19.26 -17.32 -6.17
CA GLU A 111 -17.81 -17.06 -6.27
C GLU A 111 -17.34 -16.92 -7.71
N PHE A 112 -17.90 -17.69 -8.65
CA PHE A 112 -17.58 -17.54 -10.07
C PHE A 112 -17.90 -16.13 -10.60
N ARG A 113 -19.05 -15.55 -10.19
CA ARG A 113 -19.43 -14.18 -10.56
C ARG A 113 -18.53 -13.16 -9.88
N GLU A 114 -18.12 -13.40 -8.63
CA GLU A 114 -17.18 -12.53 -7.93
C GLU A 114 -15.80 -12.51 -8.57
N ILE A 115 -15.24 -13.70 -8.86
CA ILE A 115 -13.95 -13.85 -9.53
C ILE A 115 -14.01 -13.20 -10.92
N LYS A 116 -15.11 -13.37 -11.65
CA LYS A 116 -15.31 -12.69 -12.94
C LYS A 116 -15.34 -11.16 -12.79
N ARG A 117 -16.00 -10.62 -11.76
CA ARG A 117 -16.00 -9.17 -11.46
C ARG A 117 -14.61 -8.67 -11.12
N TYR A 118 -13.88 -9.40 -10.29
CA TYR A 118 -12.48 -9.14 -9.97
C TYR A 118 -11.58 -9.15 -11.22
N ALA A 119 -11.72 -10.15 -12.08
CA ALA A 119 -10.95 -10.22 -13.32
C ALA A 119 -11.30 -9.09 -14.30
N LEU A 120 -12.56 -8.68 -14.35
CA LEU A 120 -12.96 -7.49 -15.11
C LEU A 120 -12.26 -6.25 -14.56
N TYR A 121 -12.21 -6.09 -13.24
CA TYR A 121 -11.46 -5.01 -12.60
C TYR A 121 -9.96 -5.06 -12.97
N LEU A 122 -9.31 -6.22 -12.85
CA LEU A 122 -7.90 -6.39 -13.20
C LEU A 122 -7.64 -6.00 -14.67
N SER A 123 -8.50 -6.45 -15.59
CA SER A 123 -8.38 -6.10 -17.00
C SER A 123 -8.52 -4.60 -17.27
N GLN A 124 -9.41 -3.91 -16.53
CA GLN A 124 -9.57 -2.46 -16.63
C GLN A 124 -8.38 -1.73 -16.03
N ALA A 125 -7.82 -2.22 -14.91
CA ALA A 125 -6.61 -1.68 -14.31
C ALA A 125 -5.42 -1.79 -15.27
N ILE A 126 -5.19 -2.97 -15.85
CA ILE A 126 -4.14 -3.22 -16.85
C ILE A 126 -4.32 -2.31 -18.07
N LYS A 127 -5.55 -2.19 -18.58
CA LYS A 127 -5.84 -1.30 -19.71
C LYS A 127 -5.55 0.16 -19.34
N SER A 128 -5.97 0.59 -18.15
CA SER A 128 -5.74 1.95 -17.65
C SER A 128 -4.25 2.26 -17.58
N THR A 129 -3.43 1.37 -17.03
CA THR A 129 -1.97 1.55 -16.94
C THR A 129 -1.29 1.52 -18.31
N ASN A 130 -1.81 0.76 -19.27
CA ASN A 130 -1.26 0.75 -20.64
C ASN A 130 -1.61 2.03 -21.41
N THR A 131 -2.83 2.55 -21.26
CA THR A 131 -3.25 3.78 -21.95
C THR A 131 -2.70 5.05 -21.30
N ASN A 132 -2.39 4.98 -20.00
CA ASN A 132 -1.78 6.06 -19.25
C ASN A 132 -0.60 5.44 -18.48
N PRO A 133 0.61 5.42 -19.05
CA PRO A 133 1.77 4.87 -18.37
C PRO A 133 2.18 5.76 -17.19
N PRO A 134 2.88 5.20 -16.18
CA PRO A 134 3.39 5.99 -15.06
C PRO A 134 4.25 7.16 -15.57
N PRO A 135 4.13 8.36 -14.96
CA PRO A 135 4.93 9.49 -15.37
C PRO A 135 6.42 9.21 -15.13
N ILE A 136 7.27 9.69 -16.02
CA ILE A 136 8.71 9.67 -15.82
C ILE A 136 9.05 10.76 -14.79
N PHE A 137 9.53 10.32 -13.64
CA PHE A 137 9.96 11.24 -12.58
C PHE A 137 11.39 11.72 -12.81
N LYS A 138 11.65 12.98 -12.48
CA LYS A 138 13.00 13.53 -12.52
C LYS A 138 13.68 13.27 -11.18
N THR A 139 14.47 12.19 -11.12
CA THR A 139 15.24 11.86 -9.92
C THR A 139 16.53 12.70 -9.85
N PRO A 140 16.81 13.36 -8.72
CA PRO A 140 18.02 14.13 -8.55
C PRO A 140 19.27 13.23 -8.50
N LYS A 141 20.43 13.79 -8.88
CA LYS A 141 21.72 13.09 -8.79
C LYS A 141 22.20 12.86 -7.35
N LYS A 142 21.78 13.73 -6.43
CA LYS A 142 22.09 13.66 -5.00
C LYS A 142 20.80 13.49 -4.20
N LEU A 143 20.89 12.79 -3.08
CA LEU A 143 19.75 12.59 -2.19
C LEU A 143 19.30 13.95 -1.62
N PRO A 144 18.00 14.28 -1.69
CA PRO A 144 17.49 15.54 -1.15
C PRO A 144 17.49 15.50 0.39
N LYS A 145 17.47 16.68 1.01
CA LYS A 145 17.29 16.81 2.47
C LYS A 145 15.88 16.41 2.93
N TYR A 146 14.89 16.56 2.05
CA TYR A 146 13.48 16.29 2.32
C TYR A 146 12.90 15.36 1.27
N VAL A 147 11.94 14.54 1.69
CA VAL A 147 11.11 13.70 0.83
C VAL A 147 9.64 14.06 0.99
N TYR A 148 8.84 13.57 0.04
CA TYR A 148 7.40 13.77 0.00
C TYR A 148 6.73 12.41 -0.11
N TYR A 149 6.02 11.99 0.94
CA TYR A 149 5.19 10.80 0.92
C TYR A 149 3.89 11.13 0.19
N LEU A 150 3.52 10.29 -0.77
CA LEU A 150 2.16 10.27 -1.29
C LEU A 150 1.41 9.17 -0.56
N GLU A 151 0.37 9.54 0.16
CA GLU A 151 -0.46 8.63 0.92
C GLU A 151 -1.88 8.69 0.41
N ASN A 152 -2.58 7.58 0.57
CA ASN A 152 -4.02 7.52 0.42
C ASN A 152 -4.60 7.02 1.73
N SER A 153 -5.51 7.79 2.32
CA SER A 153 -6.35 7.34 3.42
C SER A 153 -7.73 6.95 2.91
N TYR A 154 -8.29 5.93 3.54
CA TYR A 154 -9.58 5.35 3.22
C TYR A 154 -10.27 4.85 4.49
N GLU A 155 -11.57 5.06 4.54
CA GLU A 155 -12.43 4.54 5.61
C GLU A 155 -12.78 3.08 5.28
N VAL A 156 -12.65 2.21 6.29
CA VAL A 156 -13.10 0.83 6.21
C VAL A 156 -14.40 0.72 7.00
N ASP A 157 -15.51 0.46 6.30
CA ASP A 157 -16.90 0.48 6.80
C ASP A 157 -17.11 -0.32 8.12
N ILE A 158 -16.26 -1.30 8.40
CA ILE A 158 -16.42 -2.20 9.56
C ILE A 158 -15.72 -1.70 10.84
N TYR A 159 -14.85 -0.69 10.79
CA TYR A 159 -14.06 -0.29 11.96
C TYR A 159 -14.01 1.21 12.27
N PHE A 160 -14.55 2.10 11.42
CA PHE A 160 -14.43 3.56 11.59
C PHE A 160 -12.98 4.02 11.85
N MET A 161 -11.99 3.26 11.36
CA MET A 161 -10.58 3.57 11.47
C MET A 161 -10.10 4.12 10.13
N ASP A 162 -9.43 5.27 10.16
CA ASP A 162 -8.70 5.80 9.01
C ASP A 162 -7.49 4.91 8.75
N MET A 163 -7.58 4.09 7.71
CA MET A 163 -6.43 3.33 7.21
C MET A 163 -5.69 4.20 6.20
N PHE A 164 -4.36 4.23 6.28
CA PHE A 164 -3.53 4.88 5.28
C PHE A 164 -2.69 3.87 4.53
N LYS A 165 -2.40 4.18 3.27
CA LYS A 165 -1.51 3.41 2.41
C LYS A 165 -0.48 4.32 1.80
N LEU A 166 0.79 4.00 2.01
CA LEU A 166 1.89 4.68 1.34
C LEU A 166 1.92 4.24 -0.13
N LEU A 167 1.68 5.19 -1.04
CA LEU A 167 1.73 4.94 -2.48
C LEU A 167 3.15 5.08 -3.03
N GLY A 168 3.95 5.98 -2.47
CA GLY A 168 5.34 6.19 -2.88
C GLY A 168 6.03 7.33 -2.14
N VAL A 169 7.36 7.37 -2.28
CA VAL A 169 8.21 8.41 -1.69
C VAL A 169 8.92 9.16 -2.81
N PHE A 170 8.81 10.48 -2.81
CA PHE A 170 9.25 11.34 -3.90
C PHE A 170 10.29 12.34 -3.44
N SER A 171 11.26 12.61 -4.31
CA SER A 171 12.37 13.53 -4.07
C SER A 171 11.95 15.00 -4.09
N SER A 172 10.76 15.30 -4.62
CA SER A 172 10.23 16.65 -4.75
C SER A 172 8.71 16.67 -4.71
N LYS A 173 8.14 17.81 -4.27
CA LYS A 173 6.69 18.05 -4.32
C LYS A 173 6.14 17.96 -5.74
N ALA A 174 6.92 18.34 -6.74
CA ALA A 174 6.54 18.25 -8.15
C ALA A 174 6.36 16.78 -8.59
N ASN A 175 7.32 15.90 -8.27
CA ASN A 175 7.18 14.47 -8.56
C ASN A 175 5.99 13.86 -7.81
N ALA A 176 5.81 14.20 -6.52
CA ALA A 176 4.64 13.74 -5.74
C ALA A 176 3.30 14.18 -6.35
N ASN A 177 3.21 15.42 -6.83
CA ASN A 177 2.00 15.94 -7.50
C ASN A 177 1.73 15.24 -8.84
N LEU A 178 2.78 14.94 -9.62
CA LEU A 178 2.65 14.15 -10.85
C LEU A 178 2.13 12.74 -10.54
N ALA A 179 2.69 12.10 -9.50
CA ALA A 179 2.25 10.79 -9.04
C ALA A 179 0.81 10.81 -8.54
N LEU A 180 0.40 11.85 -7.80
CA LEU A 180 -0.99 12.04 -7.35
C LEU A 180 -1.95 12.16 -8.53
N LYS A 181 -1.63 12.99 -9.52
CA LYS A 181 -2.45 13.15 -10.73
C LYS A 181 -2.58 11.82 -11.47
N TYR A 182 -1.48 11.06 -11.55
CA TYR A 182 -1.47 9.72 -12.12
C TYR A 182 -2.36 8.75 -11.34
N ALA A 183 -2.17 8.64 -10.02
CA ALA A 183 -2.94 7.75 -9.15
C ALA A 183 -4.45 8.00 -9.26
N LYS A 184 -4.88 9.27 -9.26
CA LYS A 184 -6.29 9.66 -9.46
C LYS A 184 -6.87 9.24 -10.82
N SER A 185 -6.02 9.02 -11.83
CA SER A 185 -6.47 8.55 -13.14
C SER A 185 -6.72 7.04 -13.20
N LEU A 186 -6.14 6.26 -12.26
CA LEU A 186 -6.24 4.81 -12.23
C LEU A 186 -7.61 4.39 -11.71
N CYS A 187 -8.22 3.37 -12.35
CA CYS A 187 -9.59 2.95 -12.05
C CYS A 187 -9.81 2.58 -10.57
N GLY A 188 -8.80 1.98 -9.93
CA GLY A 188 -8.87 1.56 -8.54
C GLY A 188 -8.94 2.66 -7.50
N PHE A 189 -8.70 3.91 -7.91
CA PHE A 189 -8.79 5.07 -7.02
C PHE A 189 -9.98 5.97 -7.34
N LYS A 190 -10.85 5.59 -8.29
CA LYS A 190 -12.01 6.38 -8.73
C LYS A 190 -13.27 6.21 -7.88
N SER A 191 -13.31 5.27 -6.92
CA SER A 191 -14.51 5.10 -6.08
C SER A 191 -14.72 6.30 -5.16
N GLU A 192 -15.90 6.92 -5.25
CA GLU A 192 -16.15 8.31 -4.84
C GLU A 192 -16.32 8.58 -3.34
N VAL A 193 -16.19 7.60 -2.43
CA VAL A 193 -16.62 7.82 -1.03
C VAL A 193 -15.48 7.88 0.00
N ALA A 194 -14.29 7.33 -0.28
CA ALA A 194 -13.26 7.18 0.76
C ALA A 194 -11.83 7.62 0.39
N ASN A 195 -11.51 7.95 -0.87
CA ASN A 195 -10.11 8.16 -1.27
C ASN A 195 -9.62 9.60 -0.99
N ARG A 196 -9.08 9.83 0.21
CA ARG A 196 -8.37 11.08 0.53
C ARG A 196 -6.88 10.88 0.24
N PHE A 197 -6.30 11.78 -0.53
CA PHE A 197 -4.85 11.75 -0.79
C PHE A 197 -4.17 12.87 -0.04
N SER A 198 -3.04 12.57 0.59
CA SER A 198 -2.17 13.53 1.26
C SER A 198 -0.77 13.47 0.65
N ILE A 199 -0.11 14.64 0.65
CA ILE A 199 1.33 14.73 0.38
C ILE A 199 1.97 15.26 1.64
N VAL A 200 2.70 14.40 2.34
CA VAL A 200 3.38 14.72 3.60
C VAL A 200 4.86 14.97 3.31
N ARG A 201 5.40 16.09 3.79
CA ARG A 201 6.82 16.41 3.66
C ARG A 201 7.55 15.96 4.91
N ASP A 202 8.67 15.29 4.74
CA ASP A 202 9.49 14.82 5.85
C ASP A 202 10.98 15.00 5.54
N LYS A 203 11.79 15.03 6.60
CA LYS A 203 13.24 15.21 6.51
C LYS A 203 13.91 13.84 6.59
N ILE A 204 14.84 13.58 5.67
CA ILE A 204 15.61 12.33 5.71
C ILE A 204 16.55 12.34 6.93
N ASP A 205 16.73 11.17 7.53
CA ASP A 205 17.58 10.95 8.72
C ASP A 205 17.13 11.78 9.93
N ASN A 206 15.81 11.98 10.05
CA ASN A 206 15.19 12.65 11.19
C ASN A 206 14.60 11.62 12.16
N PHE A 207 14.91 11.75 13.45
CA PHE A 207 14.42 10.87 14.54
C PHE A 207 13.26 11.50 15.32
N ASP A 208 12.53 12.43 14.70
CA ASP A 208 11.57 13.25 15.42
C ASP A 208 10.24 12.51 15.63
N THR A 209 10.04 12.05 16.87
CA THR A 209 8.81 11.40 17.32
C THR A 209 7.58 12.31 17.26
N SER A 210 7.76 13.63 17.19
CA SER A 210 6.67 14.61 17.15
C SER A 210 6.02 14.72 15.77
N THR A 211 6.76 14.43 14.69
CA THR A 211 6.26 14.55 13.31
C THR A 211 5.08 13.59 13.05
N TRP A 212 5.04 12.49 13.78
CA TRP A 212 3.98 11.47 13.68
C TRP A 212 3.18 11.28 14.99
N GLY A 213 3.38 12.15 15.98
CA GLY A 213 2.65 12.11 17.25
C GLY A 213 2.95 10.89 18.15
N PHE A 214 4.10 10.23 17.98
CA PHE A 214 4.47 9.01 18.70
C PHE A 214 5.42 9.24 19.89
N SER A 215 5.45 10.46 20.45
CA SER A 215 6.42 10.89 21.47
C SER A 215 6.44 10.06 22.76
N THR A 216 5.37 9.30 23.05
CA THR A 216 5.27 8.47 24.26
C THR A 216 5.16 6.96 23.96
N GLY A 217 5.18 6.55 22.70
CA GLY A 217 4.83 5.16 22.34
C GLY A 217 3.37 4.81 22.66
N PHE A 218 3.01 3.53 22.74
CA PHE A 218 1.66 3.12 23.15
C PHE A 218 1.41 3.48 24.62
N VAL A 219 0.44 4.36 24.85
CA VAL A 219 -0.22 4.46 26.15
C VAL A 219 -1.30 3.39 26.16
N GLU A 220 -1.03 2.24 26.78
CA GLU A 220 -2.13 1.34 27.16
C GLU A 220 -2.97 2.10 28.20
N MET A 221 -4.18 2.55 27.81
CA MET A 221 -5.16 3.01 28.80
C MET A 221 -5.48 1.81 29.67
N ARG A 222 -5.05 1.86 30.93
CA ARG A 222 -5.40 0.89 31.96
C ARG A 222 -6.86 1.02 32.38
#